data_AF-A0A5K1HM50-F1
#
_entry.id   AF-A0A5K1HM50-F1
#
_cell.length_a   1.000
_cell.length_b   1.000
_cell.length_c   1.000
_cell.angle_alpha   90.00
_cell.angle_beta   90.00
_cell.angle_gamma   90.00
#
_symmetry.space_group_name_H-M   'P 1'
#
loop_
_entity.id
_entity.type
_entity.pdbx_description
1 polymer ?
#
loop_
_entity_poly.entity_id
_entity_poly.type
_entity_poly.pdbx_seq_one_letter_code
_entity_poly.pdbx_strand_id
1 'polypeptide(L)' 'MIDSFRPNDIIKAKVISLGDSSRSLYLTTAAEDLGVVVAKAEQSGRLMLPYDWTSMIDLNGNHQEKRKVAKPEM' A
#
# COMPACT_ATOMS: atom_id res chain seq x y z
N MET A 1 2.50 4.37 -10.60
CA MET A 1 2.95 4.66 -9.22
C MET A 1 1.82 5.24 -8.38
N ILE A 2 1.15 6.32 -8.82
CA ILE A 2 -0.03 6.90 -8.14
C ILE A 2 -1.14 5.87 -7.88
N ASP A 3 -1.38 4.96 -8.84
CA ASP A 3 -2.38 3.90 -8.68
C ASP A 3 -1.97 2.77 -7.70
N SER A 4 -0.71 2.76 -7.24
CA SER A 4 -0.16 1.70 -6.38
C SER A 4 0.07 2.18 -4.96
N PHE A 5 0.61 3.39 -4.79
CA PHE A 5 1.03 3.94 -3.51
C PHE A 5 0.73 5.43 -3.45
N ARG A 6 0.43 5.90 -2.24
CA ARG A 6 0.23 7.31 -1.93
C ARG A 6 0.99 7.72 -0.68
N PRO A 7 1.26 9.03 -0.49
CA PRO A 7 1.80 9.52 0.76
C PRO A 7 0.96 9.06 1.95
N ASN A 8 1.64 8.72 3.05
CA ASN A 8 1.06 8.18 4.30
C ASN A 8 0.54 6.73 4.24
N ASP A 9 0.68 6.03 3.12
CA ASP A 9 0.46 4.57 3.10
C ASP A 9 1.54 3.86 3.92
N ILE A 10 1.15 2.84 4.69
CA ILE A 10 2.08 1.89 5.30
C ILE A 10 2.22 0.71 4.34
N ILE A 11 3.44 0.43 3.91
CA ILE A 11 3.74 -0.55 2.87
C ILE A 11 4.61 -1.68 3.45
N LYS A 12 4.14 -2.93 3.32
CA LYS A 12 4.96 -4.13 3.55
C LYS A 12 5.76 -4.39 2.28
N ALA A 13 7.09 -4.38 2.39
CA ALA A 13 8.00 -4.56 1.27
C ALA A 13 9.21 -5.42 1.66
N LYS A 14 9.94 -5.95 0.67
CA LYS A 14 11.16 -6.72 0.85
C LYS A 14 12.38 -5.94 0.35
N VAL A 15 13.47 -5.98 1.11
CA VAL A 15 14.76 -5.40 0.68
C VAL A 15 15.37 -6.26 -0.43
N ILE A 16 15.74 -5.63 -1.55
CA ILE A 16 16.45 -6.30 -2.65
C ILE A 16 17.91 -5.88 -2.74
N SER A 17 18.25 -4.68 -2.27
CA SER A 17 19.63 -4.20 -2.17
C SER A 17 19.72 -3.05 -1.17
N LEU A 18 20.90 -2.89 -0.57
CA LEU A 18 21.22 -1.75 0.29
C LEU A 18 21.47 -0.46 -0.52
N GLY A 19 21.63 -0.57 -1.84
CA GLY A 19 21.97 0.55 -2.71
C GLY A 19 23.43 0.97 -2.64
N ASP A 20 23.73 2.13 -3.22
CA ASP A 20 25.08 2.71 -3.32
C ASP A 20 25.34 3.80 -2.27
N SER A 21 24.32 4.19 -1.50
CA SER A 21 24.33 5.32 -0.60
C SER A 21 23.74 4.91 0.75
N SER A 22 24.36 5.33 1.86
CA SER A 22 24.03 4.93 3.24
C SER A 22 22.62 5.30 3.76
N ARG A 23 21.74 5.80 2.89
CA ARG A 23 20.45 6.42 3.27
C ARG A 23 19.23 5.84 2.58
N SER A 24 19.40 4.99 1.56
CA SER A 24 18.27 4.50 0.75
C SER A 24 18.40 3.02 0.44
N LEU A 25 17.38 2.24 0.78
CA LEU A 25 17.26 0.84 0.40
C LEU A 25 16.50 0.72 -0.91
N TYR A 26 16.89 -0.25 -1.74
CA TYR A 26 16.05 -0.70 -2.84
C TYR A 26 15.09 -1.76 -2.32
N LEU A 27 13.80 -1.50 -2.50
CA LEU A 27 12.71 -2.34 -2.00
C LEU A 27 11.86 -2.89 -3.16
N THR A 28 11.16 -3.99 -2.92
CA THR A 28 10.17 -4.55 -3.84
C THR A 28 8.86 -4.89 -3.13
N THR A 29 7.75 -4.79 -3.86
CA THR A 29 6.42 -5.30 -3.48
C THR A 29 5.91 -6.33 -4.49
N ALA A 30 6.82 -6.97 -5.23
CA ALA A 30 6.50 -7.95 -6.26
C ALA A 30 6.17 -9.34 -5.67
N ALA A 31 5.16 -9.38 -4.80
CA ALA A 31 4.56 -10.59 -4.25
C ALA A 31 3.10 -10.31 -3.85
N GLU A 32 2.33 -11.36 -3.55
CA GLU A 32 0.93 -11.25 -3.14
C GLU A 32 0.79 -10.61 -1.75
N ASP A 33 1.64 -11.00 -0.80
CA ASP A 33 1.64 -10.54 0.58
C ASP A 33 2.36 -9.20 0.79
N LEU A 34 2.86 -8.58 -0.28
CA LEU A 34 3.56 -7.30 -0.28
C LEU A 34 2.74 -6.22 -0.98
N GLY A 35 2.78 -5.01 -0.42
CA GLY A 35 1.92 -3.91 -0.83
C GLY A 35 1.46 -3.05 0.35
N VAL A 36 0.43 -2.26 0.12
CA VAL A 36 -0.21 -1.39 1.11
C VAL A 36 -0.97 -2.25 2.12
N VAL A 37 -0.66 -2.05 3.40
CA VAL A 37 -1.31 -2.73 4.53
C VAL A 37 -2.23 -1.80 5.33
N VAL A 38 -1.92 -0.49 5.34
CA VAL A 38 -2.75 0.55 5.94
C VAL A 38 -2.76 1.74 5.00
N ALA A 39 -3.95 2.27 4.72
CA ALA A 39 -4.15 3.49 3.97
C ALA A 39 -5.23 4.36 4.62
N LYS A 40 -5.22 5.65 4.26
CA LYS A 40 -6.29 6.59 4.54
C LYS A 40 -6.87 7.13 3.24
N ALA A 41 -8.18 7.32 3.22
CA ALA A 41 -8.88 7.93 2.10
C ALA A 41 -8.43 9.39 1.95
N GLU A 42 -8.15 9.81 0.73
CA GLU A 42 -7.59 11.12 0.42
C GLU A 42 -8.52 12.26 0.84
N GLN A 43 -9.82 12.09 0.59
CA GLN A 43 -10.82 13.12 0.83
C GLN A 43 -11.27 13.19 2.29
N SER A 44 -11.43 12.04 2.94
CA SER A 44 -12.02 11.96 4.28
C SER A 44 -11.00 11.76 5.39
N GLY A 45 -9.76 11.37 5.06
CA GLY A 45 -8.71 11.02 6.02
C GLY A 45 -9.01 9.74 6.84
N ARG A 46 -10.11 9.05 6.55
CA ARG A 46 -10.54 7.84 7.25
C ARG A 46 -9.72 6.64 6.83
N LEU A 47 -9.64 5.64 7.71
CA LEU A 47 -8.99 4.37 7.37
C LEU A 47 -9.72 3.68 6.23
N MET A 48 -8.95 2.99 5.41
CA MET A 48 -9.47 2.16 4.34
C MET A 48 -9.24 0.68 4.64
N LEU A 49 -10.10 -0.16 4.10
CA LEU A 49 -9.99 -1.62 4.14
C LEU A 49 -9.58 -2.15 2.76
N PRO A 50 -8.86 -3.28 2.69
CA PRO A 50 -8.63 -3.98 1.43
C PRO A 50 -9.96 -4.42 0.82
N TYR A 51 -10.23 -4.04 -0.42
CA TYR A 51 -11.43 -4.45 -1.16
C TYR A 51 -11.11 -5.55 -2.16
N ASP A 52 -10.09 -5.32 -2.99
CA ASP A 52 -9.49 -6.33 -3.88
C ASP A 52 -7.97 -6.13 -3.96
N TRP A 53 -7.30 -6.87 -4.85
CA TRP A 53 -5.84 -6.83 -5.03
C TRP A 53 -5.28 -5.47 -5.50
N THR A 54 -6.15 -4.63 -6.04
CA THR A 54 -5.85 -3.36 -6.71
C THR A 54 -6.59 -2.16 -6.14
N SER A 55 -7.47 -2.36 -5.16
CA SER A 55 -8.28 -1.29 -4.58
C SER A 55 -8.53 -1.45 -3.07
N MET A 56 -8.56 -0.32 -2.37
CA MET A 56 -9.02 -0.20 -0.99
C MET A 56 -10.31 0.62 -0.97
N ILE A 57 -11.16 0.37 0.02
CA ILE A 57 -12.44 1.05 0.21
C ILE A 57 -12.48 1.78 1.55
N ASP A 58 -13.00 3.00 1.58
CA ASP A 58 -13.25 3.72 2.85
C ASP A 58 -14.19 2.88 3.75
N LEU A 59 -14.04 2.98 5.07
CA LEU A 59 -14.89 2.30 6.06
C LEU A 59 -16.38 2.60 5.89
N ASN A 60 -16.74 3.72 5.26
CA ASN A 60 -18.12 4.05 4.92
C ASN A 60 -18.65 3.34 3.66
N GLY A 61 -17.80 2.60 2.92
CA GLY A 61 -18.19 1.83 1.73
C GLY A 61 -18.44 2.64 0.46
N ASN A 62 -18.35 3.97 0.50
CA ASN A 62 -18.81 4.84 -0.59
C ASN A 62 -17.71 5.27 -1.57
N HIS A 63 -16.44 5.01 -1.25
CA HIS A 63 -15.32 5.47 -2.06
C HIS A 63 -14.23 4.41 -2.12
N GLN A 64 -13.82 4.06 -3.34
CA GLN A 64 -12.72 3.16 -3.60
C GLN A 64 -11.55 3.95 -4.17
N GLU A 65 -10.35 3.60 -3.73
CA GLU A 65 -9.13 4.14 -4.27
C GLU A 65 -8.17 3.02 -4.64
N LYS A 66 -7.51 3.17 -5.79
CA LYS A 66 -6.52 2.19 -6.24
C LYS A 66 -5.30 2.17 -5.33
N ARG A 67 -4.83 0.98 -5.00
CA ARG A 67 -3.57 0.69 -4.27
C ARG A 67 -3.04 -0.67 -4.70
N LYS A 68 -1.73 -0.92 -4.58
CA LYS A 68 -1.19 -2.29 -4.63
C LYS A 68 -1.46 -2.94 -3.28
N VAL A 69 -2.59 -3.62 -3.12
CA VAL A 69 -3.00 -4.17 -1.83
C VAL A 69 -2.18 -5.41 -1.51
N ALA A 70 -1.71 -5.50 -0.26
CA ALA A 70 -1.09 -6.72 0.27
C ALA A 70 -2.18 -7.69 0.72
N LYS A 71 -2.03 -8.98 0.39
CA LYS A 71 -2.89 -10.04 0.92
C LYS A 71 -2.78 -10.08 2.46
N PRO A 72 -3.89 -9.96 3.20
CA PRO A 72 -3.87 -10.16 4.64
C PRO A 72 -3.45 -11.60 4.97
N GLU A 73 -2.56 -11.77 5.95
CA GLU A 73 -2.32 -13.07 6.56
C GLU A 73 -3.41 -13.29 7.62
N MET A 74 -4.18 -14.39 7.48
CA MET A 74 -5.19 -14.82 8.45
C MET A 74 -4.55 -15.58 9.61
#